data_AF-A0A158C4R9-F1
#
_entry.id   AF-A0A158C4R9-F1
#
_cell.length_a   1.000
_cell.length_b   1.000
_cell.length_c   1.000
_cell.angle_alpha   90.00
_cell.angle_beta   90.00
_cell.angle_gamma   90.00
#
_symmetry.space_group_name_H-M   'P 1'
#
loop_
_entity.id
_entity.type
_entity.pdbx_description
1 polymer ?
#
loop_
_entity_poly.entity_id
_entity_poly.type
_entity_poly.pdbx_seq_one_letter_code
_entity_poly.pdbx_strand_id
1 'polypeptide(L)'
;MNQPSRKVMRFTAWSAIIGGVLAYANAGLSFAVTGPDADMVLHGASMLALPPDTRELFRWCMVADTLGFYLPFVVIGGYFVHAFQEELGALASMVAMAVALYVMVGLTGAVMQFATLHPLAHLYAGGDDATRNAAAAVWTAVANGTQNGLWWIEGPLVFFWTLIAADVLKKAGWKGSFLLKIVGWAFAVFFLFGFFPDLEALSNYSEMVVVLVLPLWMLLFGGQLLRRARTLPNRFQGAGATNKATLSRRLSTKDQI
;
A
#
# COMPACT_ATOMS: atom_id res chain seq x y z
N MET A 1 9.24 -17.22 -15.90
CA MET A 1 7.94 -16.67 -15.44
C MET A 1 6.94 -17.80 -15.18
N ASN A 2 6.60 -18.02 -13.91
CA ASN A 2 5.52 -18.93 -13.53
C ASN A 2 4.19 -18.43 -14.11
N GLN A 3 3.30 -19.34 -14.54
CA GLN A 3 1.97 -18.96 -15.04
C GLN A 3 0.94 -18.98 -13.90
N PRO A 4 0.54 -17.82 -13.34
CA PRO A 4 -0.44 -17.78 -12.28
C PRO A 4 -1.82 -18.10 -12.84
N SER A 5 -2.69 -18.70 -12.03
CA SER A 5 -4.05 -18.97 -12.47
C SER A 5 -4.78 -17.68 -12.88
N ARG A 6 -5.70 -17.77 -13.84
CA ARG A 6 -6.53 -16.64 -14.28
C ARG A 6 -7.29 -15.97 -13.12
N LYS A 7 -7.69 -16.75 -12.10
CA LYS A 7 -8.36 -16.23 -10.90
C LYS A 7 -7.43 -15.34 -10.09
N VAL A 8 -6.20 -15.81 -9.83
CA VAL A 8 -5.17 -15.04 -9.10
C VAL A 8 -4.86 -13.74 -9.84
N MET A 9 -4.62 -13.80 -11.15
CA MET A 9 -4.35 -12.60 -11.95
C MET A 9 -5.48 -11.57 -11.87
N ARG A 10 -6.75 -12.01 -11.96
CA ARG A 10 -7.91 -11.11 -11.86
C ARG A 10 -8.06 -10.52 -10.46
N PHE A 11 -7.82 -11.31 -9.43
CA PHE A 11 -7.86 -10.84 -8.05
C PHE A 11 -6.79 -9.76 -7.82
N THR A 12 -5.52 -10.05 -8.14
CA THR A 12 -4.43 -9.07 -8.05
C THR A 12 -4.73 -7.81 -8.85
N ALA A 13 -5.28 -7.94 -10.06
CA ALA A 13 -5.56 -6.80 -10.89
C ALA A 13 -6.64 -5.89 -10.30
N TRP A 14 -7.71 -6.47 -9.77
CA TRP A 14 -8.77 -5.69 -9.09
C TRP A 14 -8.27 -5.11 -7.76
N SER A 15 -7.46 -5.82 -7.00
CA SER A 15 -6.81 -5.27 -5.80
C SER A 15 -5.96 -4.05 -6.14
N ALA A 16 -5.19 -4.09 -7.24
CA ALA A 16 -4.41 -2.94 -7.70
C ALA A 16 -5.28 -1.77 -8.17
N ILE A 17 -6.36 -2.04 -8.92
CA ILE A 17 -7.26 -0.99 -9.41
C ILE A 17 -8.00 -0.31 -8.25
N ILE A 18 -8.62 -1.10 -7.38
CA ILE A 18 -9.37 -0.59 -6.22
C ILE A 18 -8.41 0.15 -5.28
N GLY A 19 -7.23 -0.43 -5.02
CA GLY A 19 -6.19 0.20 -4.24
C GLY A 19 -5.77 1.56 -4.80
N GLY A 20 -5.49 1.64 -6.10
CA GLY A 20 -5.13 2.91 -6.75
C GLY A 20 -6.22 3.98 -6.67
N VAL A 21 -7.51 3.58 -6.76
CA VAL A 21 -8.63 4.53 -6.56
C VAL A 21 -8.69 5.01 -5.11
N LEU A 22 -8.55 4.10 -4.14
CA LEU A 22 -8.60 4.45 -2.72
C LEU A 22 -7.40 5.28 -2.28
N ALA A 23 -6.23 5.06 -2.86
CA ALA A 23 -5.06 5.89 -2.62
C ALA A 23 -5.26 7.35 -3.11
N TYR A 24 -5.89 7.56 -4.27
CA TYR A 24 -6.30 8.91 -4.66
C TYR A 24 -7.39 9.49 -3.77
N ALA A 25 -8.32 8.65 -3.28
CA ALA A 25 -9.32 9.10 -2.31
C ALA A 25 -8.66 9.53 -0.99
N ASN A 26 -7.64 8.81 -0.51
CA ASN A 26 -6.82 9.22 0.63
C ASN A 26 -6.21 10.62 0.40
N ALA A 27 -5.53 10.85 -0.72
CA ALA A 27 -4.95 12.15 -1.02
C ALA A 27 -6.01 13.27 -1.03
N GLY A 28 -7.17 13.03 -1.64
CA GLY A 28 -8.28 14.00 -1.67
C GLY A 28 -8.90 14.26 -0.30
N LEU A 29 -9.06 13.21 0.52
CA LEU A 29 -9.57 13.34 1.89
C LEU A 29 -8.57 14.05 2.81
N SER A 30 -7.28 13.76 2.66
CA SER A 30 -6.21 14.45 3.38
C SER A 30 -6.26 15.95 3.07
N PHE A 31 -6.27 16.32 1.78
CA PHE A 31 -6.41 17.71 1.35
C PHE A 31 -7.70 18.37 1.83
N ALA A 32 -8.82 17.64 1.90
CA ALA A 32 -10.08 18.19 2.42
C ALA A 32 -10.01 18.49 3.93
N VAL A 33 -9.14 17.81 4.68
CA VAL A 33 -8.93 18.03 6.12
C VAL A 33 -7.89 19.11 6.37
N THR A 34 -6.74 19.01 5.72
CA THR A 34 -5.55 19.83 6.02
C THR A 34 -5.38 21.02 5.08
N GLY A 35 -6.14 21.05 3.97
CA GLY A 35 -5.91 22.01 2.90
C GLY A 35 -4.49 21.87 2.34
N PRO A 36 -3.80 22.98 2.03
CA PRO A 36 -2.42 22.95 1.54
C PRO A 36 -1.38 22.69 2.65
N ASP A 37 -1.77 22.77 3.93
CA ASP A 37 -0.86 22.61 5.07
C ASP A 37 -0.91 21.17 5.60
N ALA A 38 -0.21 20.25 4.93
CA ALA A 38 -0.15 18.85 5.34
C ALA A 38 0.40 18.67 6.77
N ASP A 39 1.28 19.59 7.21
CA ASP A 39 1.89 19.56 8.54
C ASP A 39 0.89 19.90 9.66
N MET A 40 -0.31 20.38 9.31
CA MET A 40 -1.42 20.54 10.26
C MET A 40 -1.70 19.24 11.04
N VAL A 41 -1.49 18.07 10.43
CA VAL A 41 -1.66 16.76 11.11
C VAL A 41 -0.76 16.64 12.34
N LEU A 42 0.42 17.26 12.32
CA LEU A 42 1.37 17.26 13.43
C LEU A 42 0.97 18.22 14.56
N HIS A 43 0.06 19.16 14.31
CA HIS A 43 -0.40 20.15 15.28
C HIS A 43 -1.60 19.65 16.09
N GLY A 44 -1.35 19.04 17.26
CA GLY A 44 -2.41 18.38 18.02
C GLY A 44 -3.56 19.25 18.48
N ALA A 45 -3.31 20.49 18.91
CA ALA A 45 -4.42 21.38 19.27
C ALA A 45 -5.32 21.68 18.05
N SER A 46 -4.71 21.92 16.88
CA SER A 46 -5.43 22.19 15.64
C SER A 46 -6.25 20.98 15.18
N MET A 47 -5.64 19.79 15.13
CA MET A 47 -6.33 18.55 14.72
C MET A 47 -7.47 18.17 15.66
N LEU A 48 -7.27 18.28 16.97
CA LEU A 48 -8.31 17.94 17.95
C LEU A 48 -9.42 18.99 18.01
N ALA A 49 -9.16 20.24 17.64
CA ALA A 49 -10.17 21.30 17.58
C ALA A 49 -11.02 21.29 16.30
N LEU A 50 -10.69 20.45 15.30
CA LEU A 50 -11.47 20.33 14.07
C LEU A 50 -12.94 19.96 14.35
N PRO A 51 -13.89 20.44 13.52
CA PRO A 51 -15.28 20.00 13.59
C PRO A 51 -15.41 18.46 13.52
N PRO A 52 -16.41 17.86 14.19
CA PRO A 52 -16.62 16.41 14.18
C PRO A 52 -16.63 15.80 12.77
N ASP A 53 -17.34 16.44 11.82
CA ASP A 53 -17.44 15.95 10.45
C ASP A 53 -16.08 15.97 9.73
N THR A 54 -15.25 16.99 9.95
CA THR A 54 -13.89 17.07 9.39
C THR A 54 -12.97 16.00 10.00
N ARG A 55 -13.10 15.70 11.30
CA ARG A 55 -12.35 14.60 11.93
C ARG A 55 -12.77 13.24 11.38
N GLU A 56 -14.06 13.06 11.07
CA GLU A 56 -14.53 11.83 10.45
C GLU A 56 -13.98 11.68 9.02
N LEU A 57 -13.85 12.77 8.24
CA LEU A 57 -13.14 12.73 6.95
C LEU A 57 -11.70 12.26 7.11
N PHE A 58 -11.00 12.69 8.16
CA PHE A 58 -9.64 12.21 8.45
C PHE A 58 -9.61 10.72 8.80
N ARG A 59 -10.63 10.20 9.52
CA ARG A 59 -10.73 8.76 9.77
C ARG A 59 -10.94 7.98 8.47
N TRP A 60 -11.79 8.48 7.57
CA TRP A 60 -11.92 7.90 6.24
C TRP A 60 -10.64 8.03 5.42
N CYS A 61 -9.86 9.09 5.60
CA CYS A 61 -8.53 9.25 5.00
C CYS A 61 -7.63 8.09 5.41
N MET A 62 -7.57 7.74 6.70
CA MET A 62 -6.76 6.61 7.21
C MET A 62 -7.27 5.24 6.76
N VAL A 63 -8.58 5.08 6.59
CA VAL A 63 -9.17 3.86 6.00
C VAL A 63 -8.77 3.75 4.52
N ALA A 64 -8.90 4.84 3.77
CA ALA A 64 -8.49 4.90 2.37
C ALA A 64 -6.97 4.67 2.22
N ASP A 65 -6.16 5.14 3.17
CA ASP A 65 -4.73 4.89 3.24
C ASP A 65 -4.43 3.39 3.37
N THR A 66 -5.05 2.76 4.38
CA THR A 66 -4.97 1.32 4.65
C THR A 66 -5.32 0.48 3.43
N LEU A 67 -6.45 0.80 2.80
CA LEU A 67 -6.98 0.05 1.67
C LEU A 67 -6.35 0.44 0.33
N GLY A 68 -5.67 1.58 0.27
CA GLY A 68 -5.11 2.16 -0.94
C GLY A 68 -3.61 1.91 -1.09
N PHE A 69 -2.84 2.28 -0.07
CA PHE A 69 -1.37 2.23 -0.10
C PHE A 69 -0.78 0.96 0.50
N TYR A 70 -1.48 0.22 1.37
CA TYR A 70 -0.88 -0.93 2.07
C TYR A 70 -1.49 -2.28 1.71
N LEU A 71 -2.77 -2.56 2.02
CA LEU A 71 -3.34 -3.90 1.80
C LEU A 71 -3.25 -4.42 0.35
N PRO A 72 -3.45 -3.59 -0.70
CA PRO A 72 -3.25 -4.03 -2.08
C PRO A 72 -1.85 -4.60 -2.34
N PHE A 73 -0.81 -4.10 -1.66
CA PHE A 73 0.57 -4.53 -1.85
C PHE A 73 0.87 -5.90 -1.27
N VAL A 74 0.06 -6.43 -0.35
CA VAL A 74 0.11 -7.85 0.03
C VAL A 74 -0.16 -8.71 -1.20
N VAL A 75 -1.20 -8.35 -1.97
CA VAL A 75 -1.63 -9.10 -3.15
C VAL A 75 -0.72 -8.85 -4.34
N ILE A 76 -0.34 -7.59 -4.59
CA ILE A 76 0.56 -7.21 -5.68
C ILE A 76 1.96 -7.80 -5.45
N GLY A 77 2.51 -7.66 -4.25
CA GLY A 77 3.81 -8.21 -3.88
C GLY A 77 3.83 -9.74 -3.94
N GLY A 78 2.83 -10.40 -3.37
CA GLY A 78 2.69 -11.86 -3.45
C GLY A 78 2.58 -12.36 -4.90
N TYR A 79 1.80 -11.68 -5.73
CA TYR A 79 1.73 -11.98 -7.17
C TYR A 79 3.08 -11.78 -7.86
N PHE A 80 3.73 -10.64 -7.62
CA PHE A 80 4.98 -10.27 -8.26
C PHE A 80 6.09 -11.29 -7.93
N VAL A 81 6.28 -11.59 -6.65
CA VAL A 81 7.27 -12.56 -6.18
C VAL A 81 7.00 -13.95 -6.76
N HIS A 82 5.74 -14.39 -6.81
CA HIS A 82 5.38 -15.68 -7.37
C HIS A 82 5.57 -15.75 -8.89
N ALA A 83 5.08 -14.75 -9.63
CA ALA A 83 5.11 -14.74 -11.09
C ALA A 83 6.54 -14.63 -11.64
N PHE A 84 7.39 -13.86 -10.95
CA PHE A 84 8.76 -13.56 -11.36
C PHE A 84 9.83 -14.26 -10.51
N GLN A 85 9.47 -15.36 -9.84
CA GLN A 85 10.37 -16.05 -8.92
C GLN A 85 11.68 -16.50 -9.58
N GLU A 86 11.61 -17.02 -10.80
CA GLU A 86 12.78 -17.47 -11.57
C GLU A 86 13.72 -16.31 -11.91
N GLU A 87 13.14 -15.16 -12.28
CA GLU A 87 13.88 -13.95 -12.63
C GLU A 87 14.48 -13.25 -11.40
N LEU A 88 13.82 -13.37 -10.24
CA LEU A 88 14.23 -12.73 -8.99
C LEU A 88 15.29 -13.55 -8.22
N GLY A 89 15.25 -14.88 -8.29
CA GLY A 89 16.16 -15.73 -7.51
C GLY A 89 16.14 -15.38 -6.02
N ALA A 90 17.32 -15.14 -5.41
CA ALA A 90 17.44 -14.76 -4.00
C ALA A 90 16.79 -13.39 -3.67
N LEU A 91 16.66 -12.49 -4.64
CA LEU A 91 16.00 -11.19 -4.44
C LEU A 91 14.50 -11.34 -4.17
N ALA A 92 13.89 -12.48 -4.53
CA ALA A 92 12.48 -12.75 -4.29
C ALA A 92 12.12 -12.61 -2.80
N SER A 93 12.93 -13.21 -1.92
CA SER A 93 12.73 -13.16 -0.48
C SER A 93 12.98 -11.77 0.09
N MET A 94 13.97 -11.03 -0.44
CA MET A 94 14.25 -9.66 -0.01
C MET A 94 13.14 -8.70 -0.40
N VAL A 95 12.62 -8.82 -1.62
CA VAL A 95 11.46 -8.05 -2.09
C VAL A 95 10.22 -8.39 -1.27
N ALA A 96 9.97 -9.68 -1.00
CA ALA A 96 8.85 -10.10 -0.17
C ALA A 96 8.93 -9.50 1.24
N MET A 97 10.12 -9.51 1.85
CA MET A 97 10.35 -8.91 3.16
C MET A 97 10.16 -7.39 3.13
N ALA A 98 10.72 -6.68 2.14
CA ALA A 98 10.59 -5.23 2.01
C ALA A 98 9.12 -4.81 1.84
N VAL A 99 8.35 -5.53 1.00
CA VAL A 99 6.91 -5.28 0.84
C VAL A 99 6.14 -5.60 2.13
N ALA A 100 6.46 -6.69 2.82
CA ALA A 100 5.80 -7.04 4.07
C ALA A 100 6.05 -5.98 5.16
N LEU A 101 7.29 -5.52 5.31
CA LEU A 101 7.64 -4.44 6.23
C LEU A 101 6.94 -3.14 5.87
N TYR A 102 6.93 -2.76 4.59
CA TYR A 102 6.21 -1.58 4.09
C TYR A 102 4.72 -1.62 4.48
N VAL A 103 4.05 -2.75 4.23
CA VAL A 103 2.64 -2.91 4.61
C VAL A 103 2.45 -2.84 6.12
N MET A 104 3.33 -3.47 6.91
CA MET A 104 3.19 -3.47 8.37
C MET A 104 3.37 -2.08 8.98
N VAL A 105 4.41 -1.34 8.59
CA VAL A 105 4.67 0.00 9.16
C VAL A 105 3.57 0.99 8.75
N GLY A 106 3.18 0.96 7.48
CA GLY A 106 2.14 1.82 6.94
C GLY A 106 0.79 1.59 7.60
N LEU A 107 0.36 0.32 7.68
CA LEU A 107 -0.88 -0.07 8.33
C LEU A 107 -0.89 0.32 9.82
N THR A 108 0.24 0.14 10.51
CA THR A 108 0.36 0.50 11.93
C THR A 108 0.16 1.99 12.12
N GLY A 109 0.82 2.83 11.31
CA GLY A 109 0.65 4.28 11.35
C GLY A 109 -0.80 4.73 11.10
N ALA A 110 -1.40 4.27 10.02
CA ALA A 110 -2.77 4.62 9.65
C ALA A 110 -3.79 4.21 10.74
N VAL A 111 -3.66 2.99 11.26
CA VAL A 111 -4.56 2.47 12.32
C VAL A 111 -4.36 3.22 13.63
N MET A 112 -3.13 3.57 14.00
CA MET A 112 -2.86 4.36 15.21
C MET A 112 -3.55 5.74 15.15
N GLN A 113 -3.40 6.47 14.05
CA GLN A 113 -4.06 7.77 13.89
C GLN A 113 -5.59 7.63 13.80
N PHE A 114 -6.09 6.62 13.10
CA PHE A 114 -7.52 6.31 13.03
C PHE A 114 -8.14 6.04 14.41
N ALA A 115 -7.47 5.24 15.24
CA ALA A 115 -7.99 4.78 16.52
C ALA A 115 -7.94 5.86 17.62
N THR A 116 -6.98 6.78 17.52
CA THR A 116 -6.70 7.76 18.59
C THR A 116 -7.40 9.09 18.40
N LEU A 117 -7.71 9.51 17.17
CA LEU A 117 -8.24 10.86 16.90
C LEU A 117 -9.51 11.17 17.70
N HIS A 118 -10.55 10.34 17.61
CA HIS A 118 -11.83 10.61 18.25
C HIS A 118 -11.79 10.56 19.80
N PRO A 119 -11.17 9.54 20.43
CA PRO A 119 -11.01 9.53 21.87
C PRO A 119 -10.30 10.77 22.40
N LEU A 120 -9.21 11.19 21.75
CA LEU A 120 -8.45 12.38 22.15
C LEU A 120 -9.24 13.67 21.90
N ALA A 121 -9.98 13.75 20.81
CA ALA A 121 -10.84 14.88 20.50
C ALA A 121 -11.97 15.06 21.54
N HIS A 122 -12.53 13.95 22.04
CA HIS A 122 -13.54 14.00 23.10
C HIS A 122 -12.97 14.52 24.41
N LEU A 123 -11.80 14.02 24.82
CA LEU A 123 -11.06 14.52 25.99
C LEU A 123 -10.70 16.00 25.84
N TYR A 124 -10.29 16.41 24.65
CA TYR A 124 -9.93 17.79 24.34
C TYR A 124 -11.13 18.75 24.39
N ALA A 125 -12.33 18.31 24.00
CA ALA A 125 -13.52 19.16 24.00
C ALA A 125 -14.13 19.36 25.40
N GLY A 126 -14.05 18.34 26.27
CA GLY A 126 -14.69 18.35 27.60
C GLY A 126 -13.75 18.55 28.79
N GLY A 127 -12.44 18.54 28.58
CA GLY A 127 -11.43 18.62 29.63
C GLY A 127 -11.11 20.04 30.10
N ASP A 128 -10.53 20.13 31.30
CA ASP A 128 -9.86 21.34 31.77
C ASP A 128 -8.57 21.62 30.97
N ASP A 129 -7.92 22.77 31.21
CA ASP A 129 -6.73 23.17 30.45
C ASP A 129 -5.61 22.13 30.51
N ALA A 130 -5.45 21.46 31.66
CA ALA A 130 -4.47 20.40 31.83
C ALA A 130 -4.79 19.18 30.93
N THR A 131 -6.05 18.74 30.92
CA THR A 131 -6.52 17.61 30.10
C THR A 131 -6.42 17.93 28.61
N ARG A 132 -6.77 19.15 28.20
CA ARG A 132 -6.66 19.63 26.82
C ARG A 132 -5.22 19.61 26.33
N ASN A 133 -4.30 20.14 27.12
CA ASN A 133 -2.88 20.14 26.80
C ASN A 133 -2.32 18.71 26.71
N ALA A 134 -2.72 17.83 27.63
CA ALA A 134 -2.33 16.43 27.59
C ALA A 134 -2.84 15.72 26.32
N ALA A 135 -4.12 15.89 25.97
CA ALA A 135 -4.69 15.28 24.75
C ALA A 135 -3.97 15.77 23.48
N ALA A 136 -3.72 17.07 23.37
CA ALA A 136 -2.98 17.65 22.23
C ALA A 136 -1.54 17.12 22.15
N ALA A 137 -0.86 16.98 23.29
CA ALA A 137 0.49 16.40 23.33
C ALA A 137 0.49 14.93 22.89
N VAL A 138 -0.49 14.13 23.35
CA VAL A 138 -0.61 12.72 22.94
C VAL A 138 -0.87 12.59 21.45
N TRP A 139 -1.77 13.39 20.88
CA TRP A 139 -1.99 13.40 19.43
C TRP A 139 -0.70 13.76 18.69
N THR A 140 -0.04 14.85 19.09
CA THR A 140 1.19 15.34 18.47
C THR A 140 2.26 14.24 18.48
N ALA A 141 2.40 13.50 19.58
CA ALA A 141 3.33 12.38 19.68
C ALA A 141 2.96 11.21 18.75
N VAL A 142 1.68 10.83 18.68
CA VAL A 142 1.20 9.76 17.76
C VAL A 142 1.40 10.16 16.30
N ALA A 143 1.05 11.40 15.95
CA ALA A 143 1.20 11.93 14.61
C ALA A 143 2.68 11.97 14.20
N ASN A 144 3.56 12.52 15.05
CA ASN A 144 5.01 12.54 14.78
C ASN A 144 5.61 11.15 14.69
N GLY A 145 5.29 10.25 15.62
CA GLY A 145 5.78 8.87 15.60
C GLY A 145 5.35 8.11 14.33
N THR A 146 4.20 8.49 13.76
CA THR A 146 3.71 7.96 12.50
C THR A 146 4.40 8.60 11.30
N GLN A 147 4.20 9.90 11.09
CA GLN A 147 4.67 10.65 9.92
C GLN A 147 6.19 10.65 9.80
N ASN A 148 6.86 11.03 10.90
CA ASN A 148 8.31 11.21 10.95
C ASN A 148 9.05 9.95 11.46
N GLY A 149 8.33 8.84 11.65
CA GLY A 149 8.89 7.59 12.14
C GLY A 149 8.48 6.40 11.27
N LEU A 150 7.27 5.88 11.50
CA LEU A 150 6.76 4.68 10.80
C LEU A 150 6.67 4.87 9.29
N TRP A 151 6.13 5.98 8.81
CA TRP A 151 6.00 6.25 7.37
C TRP A 151 7.32 6.74 6.77
N TRP A 152 8.15 7.42 7.55
CA TRP A 152 9.50 7.77 7.12
C TRP A 152 10.35 6.53 6.73
N ILE A 153 10.25 5.42 7.48
CA ILE A 153 10.99 4.19 7.15
C ILE A 153 10.47 3.48 5.88
N GLU A 154 9.32 3.88 5.33
CA GLU A 154 8.86 3.36 4.04
C GLU A 154 9.82 3.72 2.90
N GLY A 155 10.50 4.86 3.00
CA GLY A 155 11.47 5.32 2.02
C GLY A 155 12.46 4.27 1.53
N PRO A 156 13.32 3.71 2.39
CA PRO A 156 14.29 2.69 1.99
C PRO A 156 13.62 1.39 1.55
N LEU A 157 12.48 1.02 2.16
CA LEU A 157 11.75 -0.20 1.81
C LEU A 157 11.20 -0.12 0.39
N VAL A 158 10.51 0.98 0.07
CA VAL A 158 9.90 1.22 -1.23
C VAL A 158 10.95 1.48 -2.29
N PHE A 159 11.98 2.29 -2.01
CA PHE A 159 13.12 2.46 -2.90
C PHE A 159 13.70 1.12 -3.33
N PHE A 160 13.96 0.23 -2.36
CA PHE A 160 14.55 -1.07 -2.64
C PHE A 160 13.68 -1.94 -3.56
N TRP A 161 12.42 -2.19 -3.20
CA TRP A 161 11.61 -3.15 -3.96
C TRP A 161 11.15 -2.60 -5.31
N THR A 162 10.86 -1.28 -5.41
CA THR A 162 10.34 -0.68 -6.65
C THR A 162 11.38 -0.64 -7.77
N LEU A 163 12.66 -0.42 -7.46
CA LEU A 163 13.71 -0.45 -8.47
C LEU A 163 13.89 -1.84 -9.07
N ILE A 164 13.90 -2.87 -8.22
CA ILE A 164 13.96 -4.27 -8.65
C ILE A 164 12.73 -4.62 -9.49
N ALA A 165 11.53 -4.28 -8.99
CA ALA A 165 10.28 -4.54 -9.69
C ALA A 165 10.20 -3.83 -11.04
N ALA A 166 10.64 -2.59 -11.12
CA ALA A 166 10.67 -1.82 -12.36
C ALA A 166 11.52 -2.51 -13.44
N ASP A 167 12.71 -3.00 -13.09
CA ASP A 167 13.61 -3.64 -14.05
C ASP A 167 13.08 -4.99 -14.51
N VAL A 168 12.55 -5.81 -13.60
CA VAL A 168 11.92 -7.09 -13.95
C VAL A 168 10.69 -6.88 -14.83
N LEU A 169 9.81 -5.95 -14.48
CA LEU A 169 8.62 -5.63 -15.26
C LEU A 169 8.97 -5.07 -16.65
N LYS A 170 10.02 -4.22 -16.75
CA LYS A 170 10.51 -3.71 -18.03
C LYS A 170 10.97 -4.85 -18.94
N LYS A 171 11.78 -5.79 -18.41
CA LYS A 171 12.23 -6.98 -19.16
C LYS A 171 11.06 -7.85 -19.62
N ALA A 172 10.01 -7.96 -18.80
CA ALA A 172 8.78 -8.68 -19.13
C ALA A 172 7.76 -7.89 -19.99
N GLY A 173 8.18 -6.75 -20.56
CA GLY A 173 7.38 -5.95 -21.50
C GLY A 173 6.16 -5.27 -20.87
N TRP A 174 6.17 -5.02 -19.56
CA TRP A 174 5.12 -4.25 -18.90
C TRP A 174 5.31 -2.76 -19.13
N LYS A 175 4.23 -2.08 -19.52
CA LYS A 175 4.20 -0.61 -19.61
C LYS A 175 4.13 -0.02 -18.21
N GLY A 176 4.63 1.21 -18.04
CA GLY A 176 4.59 1.90 -16.76
C GLY A 176 5.67 1.48 -15.75
N SER A 177 6.59 0.57 -16.11
CA SER A 177 7.74 0.24 -15.26
C SER A 177 8.61 1.46 -14.90
N PHE A 178 8.67 2.46 -15.77
CA PHE A 178 9.34 3.73 -15.47
C PHE A 178 8.68 4.51 -14.32
N LEU A 179 7.36 4.38 -14.12
CA LEU A 179 6.66 5.04 -13.01
C LEU A 179 7.13 4.49 -11.66
N LEU A 180 7.39 3.18 -11.55
CA LEU A 180 7.99 2.61 -10.35
C LEU A 180 9.40 3.13 -10.09
N LYS A 181 10.19 3.43 -11.13
CA LYS A 181 11.50 4.06 -10.93
C LYS A 181 11.36 5.46 -10.36
N ILE A 182 10.37 6.22 -10.84
CA ILE A 182 10.05 7.55 -10.30
C ILE A 182 9.66 7.42 -8.84
N VAL A 183 8.76 6.50 -8.49
CA VAL A 183 8.34 6.25 -7.10
C VAL A 183 9.53 5.87 -6.22
N GLY A 184 10.37 4.92 -6.66
CA GLY A 184 11.52 4.49 -5.90
C GLY A 184 12.48 5.63 -5.61
N TRP A 185 12.86 6.40 -6.64
CA TRP A 185 13.75 7.55 -6.47
C TRP A 185 13.12 8.67 -5.63
N ALA A 186 11.82 8.92 -5.77
CA ALA A 186 11.11 9.90 -4.95
C ALA A 186 11.15 9.49 -3.46
N PHE A 187 10.93 8.21 -3.14
CA PHE A 187 11.07 7.71 -1.77
C PHE A 187 12.52 7.75 -1.25
N ALA A 188 13.53 7.59 -2.11
CA ALA A 188 14.92 7.78 -1.70
C ALA A 188 15.22 9.25 -1.38
N VAL A 189 14.72 10.19 -2.20
CA VAL A 189 14.84 11.64 -1.96
C VAL A 189 14.13 12.02 -0.65
N PHE A 190 12.89 11.57 -0.46
CA PHE A 190 12.12 11.73 0.78
C PHE A 190 12.91 11.25 2.01
N PHE A 191 13.40 10.01 1.97
CA PHE A 191 14.14 9.43 3.08
C PHE A 191 15.44 10.17 3.39
N LEU A 192 16.26 10.43 2.37
CA LEU A 192 17.58 11.02 2.54
C LEU A 192 17.50 12.48 2.96
N PHE A 193 16.52 13.23 2.44
CA PHE A 193 16.40 14.66 2.72
C PHE A 193 15.47 14.99 3.89
N GLY A 194 14.61 14.06 4.31
CA GLY A 194 13.79 14.22 5.52
C GLY A 194 14.59 14.41 6.82
N PHE A 195 15.90 14.14 6.81
CA PHE A 195 16.80 14.46 7.93
C PHE A 195 17.16 15.95 8.06
N PHE A 196 16.97 16.73 7.00
CA PHE A 196 17.49 18.09 6.90
C PHE A 196 16.33 19.09 6.83
N PRO A 197 16.12 19.92 7.87
CA PRO A 197 15.07 20.93 7.88
C PRO A 197 15.14 21.90 6.68
N ASP A 198 16.36 22.27 6.27
CA ASP A 198 16.59 23.17 5.12
C ASP A 198 16.10 22.57 3.77
N LEU A 199 15.83 21.26 3.73
CA LEU A 199 15.37 20.53 2.55
C LEU A 199 13.95 19.98 2.69
N GLU A 200 13.20 20.43 3.69
CA GLU A 200 11.83 19.99 3.98
C GLU A 200 10.91 20.11 2.74
N ALA A 201 10.96 21.25 2.03
CA ALA A 201 10.16 21.44 0.82
C ALA A 201 10.45 20.37 -0.24
N LEU A 202 11.73 19.99 -0.43
CA LEU A 202 12.12 18.94 -1.38
C LEU A 202 11.59 17.57 -0.93
N SER A 203 11.67 17.27 0.37
CA SER A 203 11.10 16.06 0.96
C SER A 203 9.60 15.99 0.69
N ASN A 204 8.85 17.05 1.01
CA ASN A 204 7.40 17.11 0.84
C ASN A 204 6.98 17.00 -0.64
N TYR A 205 7.72 17.64 -1.56
CA TYR A 205 7.45 17.47 -2.99
C TYR A 205 7.70 16.04 -3.47
N SER A 206 8.74 15.38 -2.96
CA SER A 206 9.03 14.00 -3.31
C SER A 206 7.97 13.03 -2.79
N GLU A 207 7.44 13.26 -1.59
CA GLU A 207 6.30 12.52 -1.05
C GLU A 207 5.04 12.74 -1.91
N MET A 208 4.75 13.98 -2.30
CA MET A 208 3.61 14.27 -3.19
C MET A 208 3.74 13.55 -4.53
N VAL A 209 4.95 13.45 -5.09
CA VAL A 209 5.21 12.65 -6.31
C VAL A 209 4.86 11.18 -6.06
N VAL A 210 5.24 10.60 -4.92
CA VAL A 210 4.89 9.22 -4.56
C VAL A 210 3.37 9.03 -4.51
N VAL A 211 2.69 9.89 -3.75
CA VAL A 211 1.23 9.83 -3.49
C VAL A 211 0.44 9.92 -4.80
N LEU A 212 0.96 10.58 -5.83
CA LEU A 212 0.29 10.68 -7.14
C LEU A 212 0.73 9.59 -8.12
N VAL A 213 2.02 9.26 -8.18
CA VAL A 213 2.57 8.37 -9.21
C VAL A 213 2.35 6.90 -8.88
N LEU A 214 2.42 6.51 -7.60
CA LEU A 214 2.22 5.12 -7.21
C LEU A 214 0.79 4.64 -7.51
N PRO A 215 -0.29 5.38 -7.18
CA PRO A 215 -1.65 4.98 -7.53
C PRO A 215 -1.87 4.92 -9.04
N LEU A 216 -1.29 5.86 -9.81
CA LEU A 216 -1.32 5.80 -11.27
C LEU A 216 -0.69 4.50 -11.79
N TRP A 217 0.47 4.13 -11.25
CA TRP A 217 1.12 2.87 -11.59
C TRP A 217 0.22 1.66 -11.26
N MET A 218 -0.43 1.65 -10.09
CA MET A 218 -1.33 0.56 -9.69
C MET A 218 -2.50 0.39 -10.66
N LEU A 219 -3.13 1.49 -11.08
CA LEU A 219 -4.21 1.47 -12.08
C LEU A 219 -3.73 0.91 -13.43
N LEU A 220 -2.56 1.33 -13.89
CA LEU A 220 -1.97 0.85 -15.14
C LEU A 220 -1.54 -0.63 -15.05
N PHE A 221 -0.95 -1.04 -13.92
CA PHE A 221 -0.56 -2.41 -13.65
C PHE A 221 -1.78 -3.32 -13.64
N GLY A 222 -2.81 -2.99 -12.86
CA GLY A 222 -4.05 -3.75 -12.80
C GLY A 222 -4.77 -3.81 -14.15
N GLY A 223 -4.83 -2.70 -14.90
CA GLY A 223 -5.41 -2.68 -16.24
C GLY A 223 -4.68 -3.59 -17.23
N GLN A 224 -3.34 -3.61 -17.21
CA GLN A 224 -2.54 -4.51 -18.03
C GLN A 224 -2.71 -5.98 -17.60
N LEU A 225 -2.75 -6.24 -16.30
CA LEU A 225 -2.90 -7.59 -15.76
C LEU A 225 -4.28 -8.18 -16.13
N LEU A 226 -5.36 -7.39 -16.10
CA LEU A 226 -6.68 -7.80 -16.60
C LEU A 226 -6.64 -8.16 -18.08
N ARG A 227 -5.95 -7.38 -18.92
CA ARG A 227 -5.82 -7.67 -20.36
C ARG A 227 -5.08 -8.98 -20.59
N ARG A 228 -3.95 -9.20 -19.91
CA ARG A 228 -3.17 -10.45 -19.97
C ARG A 228 -3.96 -11.66 -19.44
N ALA A 229 -4.79 -11.48 -18.42
CA ALA A 229 -5.64 -12.55 -17.89
C ALA A 229 -6.77 -12.97 -18.86
N ARG A 230 -7.13 -12.14 -19.84
CA ARG A 230 -8.13 -12.48 -20.88
C ARG A 230 -7.54 -13.32 -22.00
N THR A 231 -6.25 -13.20 -22.26
CA THR A 231 -5.57 -13.90 -23.36
C THR A 231 -5.09 -15.31 -22.98
N LEU A 232 -5.18 -15.71 -21.70
CA LEU A 232 -4.81 -17.06 -21.25
C LEU A 232 -5.89 -18.10 -21.62
N PRO A 233 -5.53 -19.21 -22.29
CA PRO A 233 -6.47 -20.28 -22.62
C PRO A 233 -7.09 -20.92 -21.36
N ASN A 234 -8.38 -21.26 -21.41
CA ASN A 234 -9.11 -21.91 -20.30
C ASN A 234 -8.58 -23.30 -19.90
N ARG A 235 -7.61 -23.88 -20.61
CA ARG A 235 -7.09 -25.25 -20.38
C ARG A 235 -6.41 -25.45 -19.02
N PHE A 236 -6.06 -24.39 -18.29
CA PHE A 236 -5.43 -24.48 -16.97
C PHE A 236 -6.41 -24.40 -15.78
N GLN A 237 -7.73 -24.43 -16.02
CA GLN A 237 -8.73 -24.45 -14.94
C GLN A 237 -8.97 -25.84 -14.32
N GLY A 238 -8.37 -26.92 -14.86
CA GLY A 238 -8.81 -28.30 -14.59
C GLY A 238 -7.81 -29.28 -13.95
N ALA A 239 -6.58 -28.90 -13.59
CA ALA A 239 -5.61 -29.87 -13.07
C ALA A 239 -5.99 -30.50 -11.70
N GLY A 240 -7.00 -29.95 -11.01
CA GLY A 240 -7.57 -30.53 -9.78
C GLY A 240 -8.73 -31.51 -10.01
N ALA A 241 -9.29 -31.62 -11.22
CA ALA A 241 -10.47 -32.45 -11.49
C ALA A 241 -10.12 -33.78 -12.17
N THR A 242 -8.98 -33.89 -12.84
CA THR A 242 -8.56 -35.09 -13.59
C THR A 242 -8.03 -36.23 -12.73
N ASN A 243 -7.91 -36.07 -11.41
CA ASN A 243 -7.54 -37.17 -10.51
C ASN A 243 -8.73 -37.94 -9.91
N LYS A 244 -9.94 -37.38 -9.89
CA LYS A 244 -11.12 -38.13 -9.38
C LYS A 244 -11.64 -39.18 -10.38
N ALA A 245 -11.59 -38.89 -11.67
CA ALA A 245 -12.02 -39.85 -12.71
C ALA A 245 -11.03 -41.03 -12.88
N THR A 246 -9.74 -40.79 -12.65
CA THR A 246 -8.71 -41.83 -12.74
C THR A 246 -8.69 -42.71 -11.48
N LEU A 247 -9.00 -42.15 -10.30
CA LEU A 247 -9.14 -42.94 -9.06
C LEU A 247 -10.42 -43.80 -9.03
N SER A 248 -11.56 -43.29 -9.51
CA SER A 248 -12.80 -44.08 -9.54
C SER A 248 -12.69 -45.29 -10.49
N ARG A 249 -11.96 -45.16 -11.59
CA ARG A 249 -11.72 -46.27 -12.53
C ARG A 249 -10.77 -47.34 -11.98
N ARG A 250 -9.83 -46.99 -11.10
CA ARG A 250 -8.91 -47.95 -10.45
C ARG A 250 -9.54 -48.72 -9.30
N LEU A 251 -10.54 -48.15 -8.63
CA LEU A 251 -11.26 -48.81 -7.54
C LEU A 251 -12.30 -49.81 -8.07
N SER A 252 -12.92 -49.55 -9.23
CA SER A 252 -13.88 -50.48 -9.85
C SER A 252 -13.26 -51.77 -10.40
N THR A 253 -11.96 -51.80 -10.69
CA THR A 253 -11.26 -53.00 -11.22
C THR A 253 -10.68 -53.90 -10.15
N LYS A 254 -10.73 -53.52 -8.86
CA LYS A 254 -10.20 -54.34 -7.77
C LYS A 254 -11.21 -55.31 -7.16
N ASP A 255 -12.48 -55.23 -7.54
CA ASP A 255 -13.56 -56.09 -7.03
C ASP A 255 -13.95 -57.22 -8.01
N GLN A 256 -13.07 -57.59 -8.95
CA GLN A 256 -13.32 -58.65 -9.95
C GLN A 256 -12.27 -59.78 -9.97
N ILE A 257 -11.55 -60.02 -8.87
CA ILE A 257 -10.67 -61.19 -8.72
C ILE A 257 -10.97 -61.89 -7.40
#